data_AF-A0A941BTX4-F1
#
_entry.id   AF-A0A941BTX4-F1
#
_cell.length_a   1.000
_cell.length_b   1.000
_cell.length_c   1.000
_cell.angle_alpha   90.00
_cell.angle_beta   90.00
_cell.angle_gamma   90.00
#
_symmetry.space_group_name_H-M   'P 1'
#
loop_
_entity.id
_entity.type
_entity.pdbx_description
1 polymer ?
#
loop_
_entity_poly.entity_id
_entity_poly.type
_entity_poly.pdbx_seq_one_letter_code
_entity_poly.pdbx_strand_id
1 'polypeptide(L)'
;MVRWFGKSGGTGSSGRSGSPGGSGASGGPGAFGPAGQASGDPLHDADGLRLAYGRTGDPALLNRALLAADRARKEYPADDPRHASALSALCMLYRLRWERERDRALLDRSLRYGRQAVDASPPGDPELGRHMSSLATSLQEAFEHGGGQQDIDEAIALYRSCLDIIPADDPERAGQRSNLANSLLRRAQRYPDVATLEEALTHARAALYDTPQGDPMHPVRLVNLGGVLLGLVQSGQLRYIGPAQEMYEQALNEFPRAHPARGQVKGAVQRIRRLRRDLGI
;
A
#
# COMPACT_ATOMS: atom_id res chain seq x y z
N MET A 1 -9.47 10.26 0.82
CA MET A 1 -8.37 9.33 0.53
C MET A 1 -7.61 9.15 1.82
N VAL A 2 -7.57 7.94 2.38
CA VAL A 2 -6.61 7.70 3.45
C VAL A 2 -5.31 7.31 2.77
N ARG A 3 -4.33 8.21 2.85
CA ARG A 3 -2.95 7.89 2.45
C ARG A 3 -2.35 7.08 3.60
N TRP A 4 -2.17 5.79 3.37
CA TRP A 4 -1.60 4.88 4.36
C TRP A 4 -0.10 4.76 4.14
N PHE A 5 0.66 5.51 4.92
CA PHE A 5 1.99 5.08 5.31
C PHE A 5 1.84 4.14 6.50
N GLY A 6 2.31 2.90 6.34
CA GLY A 6 2.56 2.01 7.46
C GLY A 6 3.64 2.61 8.35
N LYS A 7 3.25 3.38 9.38
CA LYS A 7 4.09 3.58 10.55
C LYS A 7 3.94 2.36 11.43
N SER A 8 4.79 1.36 11.21
CA SER A 8 5.02 0.30 12.20
C SER A 8 5.61 0.94 13.45
N GLY A 9 4.76 1.17 14.46
CA GLY A 9 5.15 1.69 15.76
C GLY A 9 5.93 0.64 16.54
N GLY A 10 7.26 0.77 16.56
CA GLY A 10 8.08 0.10 17.56
C GLY A 10 7.94 0.85 18.88
N THR A 11 7.21 0.28 19.84
CA THR A 11 7.17 0.78 21.21
C THR A 11 8.44 0.34 21.94
N GLY A 12 9.43 1.23 22.02
CA GLY A 12 10.56 1.10 22.94
C GLY A 12 10.13 1.49 24.35
N SER A 13 9.91 0.50 25.21
CA SER A 13 9.76 0.69 26.66
C SER A 13 11.16 0.70 27.29
N SER A 14 11.53 1.83 27.90
CA SER A 14 12.74 2.00 28.68
C SER A 14 12.49 1.61 30.14
N GLY A 15 13.09 0.51 30.59
CA GLY A 15 13.20 0.14 32.00
C GLY A 15 14.61 -0.36 32.30
N ARG A 16 15.43 0.48 32.93
CA ARG A 16 16.70 0.06 33.54
C ARG A 16 16.41 -0.67 34.85
N SER A 17 16.96 -1.87 35.03
CA SER A 17 17.87 -2.24 36.14
C SER A 17 18.15 -3.75 36.16
N GLY A 18 19.41 -4.12 36.41
CA GLY A 18 19.82 -5.48 36.82
C GLY A 18 20.63 -6.26 35.78
N SER A 19 21.94 -6.39 36.02
CA SER A 19 22.81 -7.48 35.55
C SER A 19 23.44 -8.14 36.79
N PRO A 20 24.18 -9.28 36.73
CA PRO A 20 24.56 -10.08 35.55
C PRO A 20 24.44 -11.61 35.73
N GLY A 21 24.64 -12.36 34.63
CA GLY A 21 25.22 -13.72 34.68
C GLY A 21 24.63 -14.73 33.69
N GLY A 22 25.48 -15.35 32.88
CA GLY A 22 25.20 -16.66 32.27
C GLY A 22 25.35 -16.75 30.76
N SER A 23 26.50 -17.23 30.32
CA SER A 23 26.86 -17.62 28.96
C SER A 23 26.01 -18.78 28.40
N GLY A 24 25.68 -18.76 27.11
CA GLY A 24 25.10 -19.90 26.38
C GLY A 24 24.62 -19.54 24.98
N ALA A 25 25.16 -20.18 23.96
CA ALA A 25 25.02 -19.86 22.54
C ALA A 25 23.63 -20.18 21.93
N SER A 26 23.22 -19.43 20.88
CA SER A 26 22.59 -19.95 19.65
C SER A 26 22.21 -18.80 18.71
N GLY A 27 22.48 -18.99 17.41
CA GLY A 27 22.26 -17.98 16.36
C GLY A 27 20.77 -17.71 16.09
N GLY A 28 20.44 -16.42 15.99
CA GLY A 28 19.16 -15.89 15.53
C GLY A 28 19.35 -14.86 14.42
N PRO A 29 18.31 -14.53 13.65
CA PRO A 29 18.41 -13.83 12.37
C PRO A 29 18.87 -12.38 12.55
N GLY A 30 19.67 -11.92 11.58
CA GLY A 30 20.50 -10.72 11.64
C GLY A 30 19.84 -9.46 12.19
N ALA A 31 20.49 -8.89 13.20
CA ALA A 31 20.18 -7.56 13.73
C ALA A 31 20.44 -6.49 12.65
N PHE A 32 19.40 -5.74 12.29
CA PHE A 32 19.52 -4.53 11.49
C PHE A 32 20.42 -3.52 12.22
N GLY A 33 21.53 -3.13 11.59
CA GLY A 33 22.44 -2.11 12.09
C GLY A 33 21.78 -0.72 12.22
N PRO A 34 22.43 0.22 12.94
CA PRO A 34 21.91 1.56 13.12
C PRO A 34 21.68 2.25 11.76
N ALA A 35 20.49 2.82 11.58
CA ALA A 35 20.06 3.48 10.35
C ALA A 35 21.06 4.58 9.95
N GLY A 36 21.97 4.27 9.03
CA GLY A 36 22.97 5.23 8.56
C GLY A 36 24.30 4.64 8.10
N GLN A 37 24.63 3.39 8.40
CA GLN A 37 25.82 2.75 7.81
C GLN A 37 25.44 2.13 6.45
N ALA A 38 26.16 2.53 5.41
CA ALA A 38 26.02 1.95 4.08
C ALA A 38 26.42 0.47 4.14
N SER A 39 25.51 -0.41 3.79
CA SER A 39 25.73 -1.86 3.72
C SER A 39 26.72 -2.25 2.62
N GLY A 40 27.07 -1.30 1.74
CA GLY A 40 27.84 -1.52 0.52
C GLY A 40 26.93 -1.83 -0.69
N ASP A 41 25.72 -2.32 -0.45
CA ASP A 41 24.69 -2.53 -1.48
C ASP A 41 23.77 -1.29 -1.56
N PRO A 42 23.79 -0.54 -2.68
CA PRO A 42 23.00 0.68 -2.83
C PRO A 42 21.48 0.43 -2.83
N LEU A 43 21.00 -0.75 -3.22
CA LEU A 43 19.58 -1.10 -3.19
C LEU A 43 19.11 -1.41 -1.77
N HIS A 44 19.91 -2.13 -0.99
CA HIS A 44 19.64 -2.35 0.42
C HIS A 44 19.60 -1.02 1.20
N ASP A 45 20.57 -0.14 0.93
CA ASP A 45 20.62 1.19 1.54
C ASP A 45 19.37 2.02 1.19
N ALA A 46 18.91 1.96 -0.07
CA ALA A 46 17.70 2.64 -0.50
C ALA A 46 16.46 2.17 0.28
N ASP A 47 16.31 0.86 0.48
CA ASP A 47 15.17 0.31 1.23
C ASP A 47 15.22 0.68 2.72
N GLY A 48 16.40 0.57 3.36
CA GLY A 48 16.59 0.98 4.74
C GLY A 48 16.25 2.46 4.97
N LEU A 49 16.68 3.34 4.06
CA LEU A 49 16.37 4.77 4.08
C LEU A 49 14.88 5.05 3.83
N ARG A 50 14.23 4.32 2.92
CA ARG A 50 12.79 4.40 2.67
C ARG A 50 11.98 4.02 3.91
N LEU A 51 12.34 2.93 4.57
CA LEU A 51 11.70 2.50 5.82
C LEU A 51 11.92 3.50 6.96
N ALA A 52 13.10 4.12 7.03
CA ALA A 52 13.36 5.20 7.97
C ALA A 52 12.50 6.44 7.67
N TYR A 53 12.37 6.83 6.39
CA TYR A 53 11.45 7.88 5.96
C TYR A 53 10.01 7.59 6.35
N GLY A 54 9.52 6.35 6.17
CA GLY A 54 8.15 5.99 6.58
C GLY A 54 7.90 6.22 8.08
N ARG A 55 8.90 5.97 8.93
CA ARG A 55 8.81 6.18 10.39
C ARG A 55 8.87 7.65 10.77
N THR A 56 9.84 8.40 10.25
CA THR A 56 10.14 9.78 10.69
C THR A 56 9.40 10.84 9.90
N GLY A 57 9.12 10.60 8.62
CA GLY A 57 8.63 11.59 7.66
C GLY A 57 9.71 12.56 7.17
N ASP A 58 10.99 12.35 7.50
CA ASP A 58 12.08 13.26 7.15
C ASP A 58 12.39 13.25 5.65
N PRO A 59 12.15 14.35 4.91
CA PRO A 59 12.40 14.42 3.48
C PRO A 59 13.86 14.16 3.08
N ALA A 60 14.83 14.39 3.96
CA ALA A 60 16.24 14.12 3.68
C ALA A 60 16.50 12.62 3.47
N LEU A 61 15.80 11.76 4.23
CA LEU A 61 15.89 10.30 4.08
C LEU A 61 15.34 9.85 2.73
N LEU A 62 14.21 10.43 2.29
CA LEU A 62 13.64 10.15 0.98
C LEU A 62 14.59 10.55 -0.16
N ASN A 63 15.24 11.71 -0.06
CA ASN A 63 16.22 12.15 -1.04
C ASN A 63 17.45 11.23 -1.08
N ARG A 64 17.94 10.78 0.08
CA ARG A 64 19.04 9.83 0.15
C ARG A 64 18.65 8.46 -0.43
N ALA A 65 17.43 7.99 -0.18
CA ALA A 65 16.92 6.75 -0.76
C ALA A 65 16.86 6.83 -2.29
N LEU A 66 16.40 7.96 -2.85
CA LEU A 66 16.40 8.20 -4.29
C LEU A 66 17.81 8.15 -4.90
N LEU A 67 18.80 8.77 -4.23
CA LEU A 67 20.19 8.72 -4.68
C LEU A 67 20.78 7.31 -4.62
N ALA A 68 20.46 6.54 -3.58
CA ALA A 68 20.90 5.16 -3.43
C ALA A 68 20.28 4.25 -4.50
N ALA A 69 18.96 4.36 -4.75
CA ALA A 69 18.29 3.59 -5.80
C ALA A 69 18.79 3.96 -7.21
N ASP A 70 19.06 5.24 -7.49
CA ASP A 70 19.64 5.65 -8.78
C ASP A 70 21.07 5.15 -8.96
N ARG A 71 21.85 5.07 -7.87
CA ARG A 71 23.16 4.42 -7.87
C ARG A 71 23.04 2.94 -8.19
N ALA A 72 22.16 2.21 -7.49
CA ALA A 72 21.90 0.79 -7.75
C ALA A 72 21.55 0.53 -9.21
N ARG A 73 20.64 1.33 -9.79
CA ARG A 73 20.26 1.25 -11.21
C ARG A 73 21.45 1.43 -12.17
N LYS A 74 22.44 2.27 -11.82
CA LYS A 74 23.63 2.52 -12.64
C LYS A 74 24.72 1.47 -12.48
N GLU A 75 24.84 0.90 -11.29
CA GLU A 75 25.87 -0.10 -10.97
C GLU A 75 25.47 -1.52 -11.39
N TYR A 76 24.17 -1.84 -11.33
CA TYR A 76 23.67 -3.16 -11.73
C TYR A 76 23.53 -3.28 -13.24
N PRO A 77 24.14 -4.32 -13.86
CA PRO A 77 23.94 -4.63 -15.27
C PRO A 77 22.47 -4.75 -15.64
N ALA A 78 22.11 -4.41 -16.89
CA ALA A 78 20.71 -4.39 -17.32
C ALA A 78 20.03 -5.77 -17.32
N ASP A 79 20.81 -6.86 -17.39
CA ASP A 79 20.37 -8.26 -17.32
C ASP A 79 20.33 -8.81 -15.88
N ASP A 80 20.75 -8.03 -14.89
CA ASP A 80 20.67 -8.38 -13.47
C ASP A 80 19.24 -8.12 -12.92
N PRO A 81 18.56 -9.10 -12.29
CA PRO A 81 17.25 -8.88 -11.66
C PRO A 81 17.23 -7.69 -10.68
N ARG A 82 18.35 -7.40 -10.02
CA ARG A 82 18.47 -6.25 -9.10
C ARG A 82 18.37 -4.91 -9.82
N HIS A 83 18.66 -4.85 -11.13
CA HIS A 83 18.41 -3.66 -11.94
C HIS A 83 16.91 -3.34 -12.01
N ALA A 84 16.07 -4.36 -12.26
CA ALA A 84 14.62 -4.22 -12.23
C ALA A 84 14.12 -3.79 -10.83
N SER A 85 14.68 -4.38 -9.76
CA SER A 85 14.35 -3.97 -8.40
C SER A 85 14.75 -2.52 -8.08
N ALA A 86 15.89 -2.03 -8.59
CA ALA A 86 16.30 -0.63 -8.44
C ALA A 86 15.36 0.33 -9.18
N LEU A 87 14.90 -0.04 -10.38
CA LEU A 87 13.88 0.70 -11.13
C LEU A 87 12.54 0.73 -10.37
N SER A 88 12.11 -0.40 -9.81
CA SER A 88 10.90 -0.49 -8.99
C SER A 88 11.01 0.36 -7.71
N ALA A 89 12.18 0.37 -7.07
CA ALA A 89 12.45 1.24 -5.93
C ALA A 89 12.33 2.73 -6.33
N LEU A 90 12.88 3.14 -7.48
CA LEU A 90 12.72 4.50 -8.00
C LEU A 90 11.26 4.84 -8.28
N CYS A 91 10.49 3.92 -8.89
CA CYS A 91 9.05 4.06 -9.05
C CYS A 91 8.39 4.40 -7.71
N MET A 92 8.57 3.55 -6.71
CA MET A 92 8.00 3.76 -5.39
C MET A 92 8.41 5.10 -4.78
N LEU A 93 9.71 5.42 -4.77
CA LEU A 93 10.24 6.62 -4.13
C LEU A 93 9.77 7.92 -4.81
N TYR A 94 9.66 7.94 -6.14
CA TYR A 94 9.09 9.08 -6.85
C TYR A 94 7.60 9.27 -6.56
N ARG A 95 6.82 8.18 -6.43
CA ARG A 95 5.43 8.26 -5.96
C ARG A 95 5.34 8.84 -4.54
N LEU A 96 6.18 8.37 -3.61
CA LEU A 96 6.20 8.92 -2.24
C LEU A 96 6.56 10.41 -2.23
N ARG A 97 7.47 10.84 -3.11
CA ARG A 97 7.83 12.25 -3.24
C ARG A 97 6.70 13.08 -3.86
N TRP A 98 6.05 12.58 -4.90
CA TRP A 98 4.83 13.16 -5.46
C TRP A 98 3.78 13.37 -4.37
N GLU A 99 3.63 12.40 -3.46
CA GLU A 99 2.60 12.50 -2.45
C GLU A 99 2.76 13.73 -1.53
N ARG A 100 4.01 14.13 -1.31
CA ARG A 100 4.40 15.31 -0.51
C ARG A 100 4.39 16.60 -1.33
N GLU A 101 4.98 16.57 -2.53
CA GLU A 101 5.26 17.79 -3.30
C GLU A 101 4.13 18.16 -4.27
N ARG A 102 3.29 17.20 -4.67
CA ARG A 102 2.22 17.39 -5.66
C ARG A 102 2.70 17.98 -6.98
N ASP A 103 3.95 17.68 -7.38
CA ASP A 103 4.51 17.98 -8.71
C ASP A 103 4.30 16.83 -9.70
N ARG A 104 3.48 17.06 -10.74
CA ARG A 104 3.08 16.03 -11.71
C ARG A 104 4.28 15.35 -12.37
N ALA A 105 5.38 16.08 -12.57
CA ALA A 105 6.59 15.51 -13.17
C ALA A 105 7.14 14.33 -12.35
N LEU A 106 6.98 14.33 -11.02
CA LEU A 106 7.39 13.23 -10.14
C LEU A 106 6.55 11.97 -10.38
N LEU A 107 5.24 12.13 -10.55
CA LEU A 107 4.35 11.01 -10.84
C LEU A 107 4.65 10.44 -12.23
N ASP A 108 4.96 11.28 -13.22
CA ASP A 108 5.40 10.81 -14.53
C ASP A 108 6.75 10.09 -14.45
N ARG A 109 7.68 10.51 -13.58
CA ARG A 109 8.93 9.75 -13.31
C ARG A 109 8.61 8.38 -12.72
N SER A 110 7.69 8.33 -11.75
CA SER A 110 7.23 7.11 -11.11
C SER A 110 6.75 6.09 -12.14
N LEU A 111 5.83 6.51 -13.00
CA LEU A 111 5.26 5.67 -14.07
C LEU A 111 6.34 5.17 -15.04
N ARG A 112 7.27 6.03 -15.46
CA ARG A 112 8.36 5.63 -16.36
C ARG A 112 9.24 4.55 -15.73
N TYR A 113 9.66 4.73 -14.49
CA TYR A 113 10.49 3.73 -13.80
C TYR A 113 9.71 2.44 -13.49
N GLY A 114 8.42 2.52 -13.19
CA GLY A 114 7.57 1.35 -12.98
C GLY A 114 7.43 0.50 -14.25
N ARG A 115 7.23 1.13 -15.42
CA ARG A 115 7.21 0.44 -16.71
C ARG A 115 8.55 -0.22 -17.00
N GLN A 116 9.64 0.53 -16.85
CA GLN A 116 10.99 -0.01 -17.02
C GLN A 116 11.29 -1.19 -16.09
N ALA A 117 10.81 -1.16 -14.85
CA ALA A 117 11.00 -2.27 -13.91
C ALA A 117 10.29 -3.54 -14.36
N VAL A 118 9.05 -3.44 -14.85
CA VAL A 118 8.30 -4.58 -15.39
C VAL A 118 8.95 -5.10 -16.67
N ASP A 119 9.40 -4.21 -17.56
CA ASP A 119 10.05 -4.58 -18.82
C ASP A 119 11.43 -5.23 -18.62
N ALA A 120 12.16 -4.82 -17.58
CA ALA A 120 13.49 -5.34 -17.24
C ALA A 120 13.47 -6.63 -16.41
N SER A 121 12.31 -7.04 -15.88
CA SER A 121 12.19 -8.27 -15.11
C SER A 121 12.39 -9.50 -16.00
N PRO A 122 13.33 -10.39 -15.69
CA PRO A 122 13.50 -11.62 -16.46
C PRO A 122 12.31 -12.57 -16.27
N PRO A 123 12.08 -13.52 -17.21
CA PRO A 123 11.07 -14.56 -17.04
C PRO A 123 11.30 -15.34 -15.75
N GLY A 124 10.24 -15.49 -14.94
CA GLY A 124 10.32 -16.18 -13.65
C GLY A 124 10.92 -15.37 -12.51
N ASP A 125 11.15 -14.07 -12.70
CA ASP A 125 11.56 -13.14 -11.63
C ASP A 125 10.56 -13.19 -10.46
N PRO A 126 10.99 -13.64 -9.26
CA PRO A 126 10.15 -13.66 -8.07
C PRO A 126 9.60 -12.27 -7.68
N GLU A 127 10.29 -11.20 -8.07
CA GLU A 127 9.93 -9.82 -7.73
C GLU A 127 9.00 -9.16 -8.75
N LEU A 128 8.71 -9.81 -9.89
CA LEU A 128 7.84 -9.27 -10.94
C LEU A 128 6.47 -8.85 -10.39
N GLY A 129 5.89 -9.63 -9.46
CA GLY A 129 4.64 -9.28 -8.81
C GLY A 129 4.72 -7.96 -8.04
N ARG A 130 5.83 -7.69 -7.35
CA ARG A 130 6.06 -6.42 -6.64
C ARG A 130 6.30 -5.26 -7.60
N HIS A 131 6.98 -5.49 -8.73
CA HIS A 131 7.19 -4.49 -9.77
C HIS A 131 5.85 -4.07 -10.40
N MET A 132 5.01 -5.04 -10.78
CA MET A 132 3.66 -4.81 -11.30
C MET A 132 2.80 -4.03 -10.30
N SER A 133 2.82 -4.42 -9.02
CA SER A 133 2.08 -3.74 -7.95
C SER A 133 2.52 -2.28 -7.76
N SER A 134 3.83 -2.02 -7.85
CA SER A 134 4.39 -0.67 -7.71
C SER A 134 3.98 0.25 -8.85
N LEU A 135 3.99 -0.28 -10.09
CA LEU A 135 3.47 0.43 -11.26
C LEU A 135 1.95 0.66 -11.15
N ALA A 136 1.19 -0.38 -10.79
CA ALA A 136 -0.26 -0.30 -10.62
C ALA A 136 -0.68 0.76 -9.59
N THR A 137 0.04 0.86 -8.47
CA THR A 137 -0.19 1.90 -7.47
C THR A 137 0.04 3.31 -8.04
N SER A 138 1.08 3.47 -8.85
CA SER A 138 1.40 4.76 -9.50
C SER A 138 0.36 5.15 -10.56
N LEU A 139 -0.15 4.17 -11.32
CA LEU A 139 -1.22 4.35 -12.29
C LEU A 139 -2.54 4.73 -11.61
N GLN A 140 -2.87 4.07 -10.49
CA GLN A 140 -4.02 4.47 -9.67
C GLN A 140 -3.90 5.93 -9.19
N GLU A 141 -2.74 6.33 -8.67
CA GLU A 141 -2.52 7.72 -8.24
C GLU A 141 -2.63 8.70 -9.43
N ALA A 142 -2.16 8.31 -10.61
CA ALA A 142 -2.29 9.10 -11.83
C ALA A 142 -3.75 9.30 -12.23
N PHE A 143 -4.55 8.23 -12.25
CA PHE A 143 -5.99 8.28 -12.46
C PHE A 143 -6.70 9.24 -11.50
N GLU A 144 -6.37 9.16 -10.20
CA GLU A 144 -6.97 10.01 -9.18
C GLU A 144 -6.59 11.51 -9.33
N HIS A 145 -5.52 11.82 -10.06
CA HIS A 145 -4.96 13.17 -10.19
C HIS A 145 -4.83 13.63 -11.64
N GLY A 146 -5.91 13.48 -12.40
CA GLY A 146 -6.03 14.04 -13.76
C GLY A 146 -5.64 13.08 -14.89
N GLY A 147 -5.33 11.83 -14.56
CA GLY A 147 -5.21 10.73 -15.51
C GLY A 147 -6.56 10.30 -16.09
N GLY A 148 -6.50 9.34 -17.00
CA GLY A 148 -7.66 8.86 -17.76
C GLY A 148 -8.07 7.44 -17.39
N GLN A 149 -9.15 6.96 -18.01
CA GLN A 149 -9.64 5.59 -17.83
C GLN A 149 -8.55 4.54 -18.11
N GLN A 150 -7.66 4.80 -19.07
CA GLN A 150 -6.56 3.90 -19.41
C GLN A 150 -5.64 3.63 -18.22
N ASP A 151 -5.35 4.63 -17.38
CA ASP A 151 -4.47 4.46 -16.23
C ASP A 151 -5.08 3.48 -15.20
N ILE A 152 -6.38 3.63 -14.89
CA ILE A 152 -7.04 2.75 -13.91
C ILE A 152 -7.31 1.34 -14.46
N ASP A 153 -7.63 1.24 -15.76
CA ASP A 153 -7.81 -0.05 -16.42
C ASP A 153 -6.49 -0.85 -16.46
N GLU A 154 -5.37 -0.16 -16.74
CA GLU A 154 -4.02 -0.76 -16.68
C GLU A 154 -3.63 -1.15 -15.25
N ALA A 155 -3.91 -0.30 -14.25
CA ALA A 155 -3.66 -0.63 -12.84
C ALA A 155 -4.41 -1.90 -12.40
N ILE A 156 -5.68 -2.03 -12.76
CA ILE A 156 -6.50 -3.21 -12.47
C ILE A 156 -5.91 -4.46 -13.15
N ALA A 157 -5.52 -4.35 -14.42
CA ALA A 157 -4.90 -5.46 -15.14
C ALA A 157 -3.62 -5.93 -14.46
N LEU A 158 -2.74 -5.00 -14.07
CA LEU A 158 -1.48 -5.32 -13.39
C LEU A 158 -1.72 -5.95 -12.00
N TYR A 159 -2.69 -5.47 -11.22
CA TYR A 159 -3.02 -6.12 -9.94
C TYR A 159 -3.59 -7.53 -10.13
N ARG A 160 -4.37 -7.78 -11.18
CA ARG A 160 -4.85 -9.14 -11.51
C ARG A 160 -3.66 -10.04 -11.88
N SER A 161 -2.80 -9.61 -12.80
CA SER A 161 -1.60 -10.38 -13.18
C SER A 161 -0.67 -10.64 -11.99
N CYS A 162 -0.52 -9.66 -11.09
CA CYS A 162 0.21 -9.82 -9.83
C CYS A 162 -0.40 -10.95 -8.95
N LEU A 163 -1.73 -11.01 -8.82
CA LEU A 163 -2.41 -12.06 -8.06
C LEU A 163 -2.38 -13.44 -8.73
N ASP A 164 -2.18 -13.51 -10.05
CA ASP A 164 -2.03 -14.76 -10.79
C ASP A 164 -0.66 -15.40 -10.57
N ILE A 165 0.38 -14.60 -10.34
CA ILE A 165 1.76 -15.09 -10.16
C ILE A 165 2.19 -15.21 -8.69
N ILE A 166 1.61 -14.42 -7.78
CA ILE A 166 1.93 -14.51 -6.36
C ILE A 166 1.31 -15.78 -5.76
N PRO A 167 2.06 -16.59 -4.99
CA PRO A 167 1.53 -17.77 -4.30
C PRO A 167 0.32 -17.48 -3.40
N ALA A 168 -0.53 -18.49 -3.18
CA ALA A 168 -1.75 -18.32 -2.39
C ALA A 168 -1.49 -18.00 -0.91
N ASP A 169 -0.37 -18.48 -0.38
CA ASP A 169 0.11 -18.33 1.00
C ASP A 169 1.06 -17.14 1.19
N ASP A 170 1.29 -16.34 0.14
CA ASP A 170 2.14 -15.17 0.22
C ASP A 170 1.53 -14.09 1.16
N PRO A 171 2.27 -13.60 2.17
CA PRO A 171 1.78 -12.59 3.10
C PRO A 171 1.31 -11.27 2.45
N GLU A 172 1.84 -10.92 1.27
CA GLU A 172 1.48 -9.70 0.55
C GLU A 172 0.18 -9.84 -0.26
N ARG A 173 -0.31 -11.07 -0.47
CA ARG A 173 -1.50 -11.34 -1.30
C ARG A 173 -2.74 -10.57 -0.81
N ALA A 174 -2.96 -10.50 0.50
CA ALA A 174 -4.05 -9.71 1.09
C ALA A 174 -3.92 -8.22 0.77
N GLY A 175 -2.69 -7.71 0.71
CA GLY A 175 -2.37 -6.36 0.25
C GLY A 175 -2.77 -6.11 -1.20
N GLN A 176 -2.36 -7.01 -2.09
CA GLN A 176 -2.67 -6.90 -3.52
C GLN A 176 -4.17 -6.97 -3.79
N ARG A 177 -4.90 -7.88 -3.14
CA ARG A 177 -6.37 -7.95 -3.22
C ARG A 177 -7.03 -6.64 -2.78
N SER A 178 -6.56 -6.05 -1.69
CA SER A 178 -7.12 -4.80 -1.18
C SER A 178 -6.86 -3.62 -2.12
N ASN A 179 -5.68 -3.57 -2.74
CA ASN A 179 -5.33 -2.54 -3.72
C ASN A 179 -6.15 -2.69 -5.01
N LEU A 180 -6.34 -3.93 -5.48
CA LEU A 180 -7.24 -4.24 -6.60
C LEU A 180 -8.68 -3.78 -6.29
N ALA A 181 -9.21 -4.14 -5.13
CA ALA A 181 -10.54 -3.71 -4.70
C ALA A 181 -10.69 -2.19 -4.67
N ASN A 182 -9.67 -1.47 -4.21
CA ASN A 182 -9.66 -0.01 -4.21
C ASN A 182 -9.63 0.56 -5.64
N SER A 183 -8.82 -0.01 -6.53
CA SER A 183 -8.75 0.41 -7.94
C SER A 183 -10.08 0.19 -8.66
N LEU A 184 -10.72 -0.97 -8.45
CA LEU A 184 -12.07 -1.28 -8.97
C LEU A 184 -13.11 -0.30 -8.41
N LEU A 185 -13.08 0.00 -7.10
CA LEU A 185 -13.95 1.00 -6.51
C LEU A 185 -13.76 2.39 -7.14
N ARG A 186 -12.51 2.83 -7.34
CA ARG A 186 -12.19 4.12 -7.96
C ARG A 186 -12.68 4.19 -9.39
N ARG A 187 -12.49 3.13 -10.16
CA ARG A 187 -13.03 2.99 -11.51
C ARG A 187 -14.55 3.14 -11.50
N ALA A 188 -15.25 2.36 -10.67
CA ALA A 188 -16.71 2.40 -10.59
C ALA A 188 -17.28 3.74 -10.08
N GLN A 189 -16.54 4.46 -9.23
CA GLN A 189 -16.94 5.80 -8.79
C GLN A 189 -16.93 6.83 -9.92
N ARG A 190 -16.05 6.67 -10.91
CA ARG A 190 -15.93 7.56 -12.06
C ARG A 190 -16.76 7.08 -13.26
N TYR A 191 -16.80 5.77 -13.45
CA TYR A 191 -17.48 5.07 -14.54
C TYR A 191 -18.42 4.04 -13.91
N PRO A 192 -19.65 4.45 -13.54
CA PRO A 192 -20.57 3.60 -12.79
C PRO A 192 -20.81 2.25 -13.46
N ASP A 193 -20.39 1.19 -12.76
CA ASP A 193 -20.60 -0.19 -13.16
C ASP A 193 -20.73 -1.07 -11.91
N VAL A 194 -21.89 -1.69 -11.76
CA VAL A 194 -22.21 -2.54 -10.61
C VAL A 194 -21.37 -3.82 -10.62
N ALA A 195 -21.07 -4.38 -11.80
CA ALA A 195 -20.25 -5.59 -11.89
C ALA A 195 -18.83 -5.33 -11.38
N THR A 196 -18.24 -4.18 -11.75
CA THR A 196 -16.96 -3.72 -11.18
C THR A 196 -17.01 -3.58 -9.65
N LEU A 197 -18.11 -3.09 -9.06
CA LEU A 197 -18.26 -3.00 -7.61
C LEU A 197 -18.42 -4.37 -6.92
N GLU A 198 -19.08 -5.33 -7.57
CA GLU A 198 -19.23 -6.70 -7.06
C GLU A 198 -17.90 -7.46 -7.09
N GLU A 199 -17.08 -7.24 -8.11
CA GLU A 199 -15.70 -7.70 -8.16
C GLU A 199 -14.87 -7.07 -7.03
N ALA A 200 -14.97 -5.74 -6.85
CA ALA A 200 -14.31 -5.05 -5.75
C ALA A 200 -14.70 -5.63 -4.39
N LEU A 201 -15.97 -5.99 -4.21
CA LEU A 201 -16.48 -6.58 -2.98
C LEU A 201 -15.85 -7.94 -2.71
N THR A 202 -15.72 -8.76 -3.75
CA THR A 202 -15.08 -10.08 -3.68
C THR A 202 -13.63 -9.96 -3.19
N HIS A 203 -12.84 -9.07 -3.81
CA HIS A 203 -11.45 -8.87 -3.41
C HIS A 203 -11.30 -8.21 -2.03
N ALA A 204 -12.17 -7.24 -1.69
CA ALA A 204 -12.13 -6.59 -0.37
C ALA A 204 -12.46 -7.57 0.77
N ARG A 205 -13.44 -8.47 0.56
CA ARG A 205 -13.77 -9.52 1.53
C ARG A 205 -12.64 -10.51 1.71
N ALA A 206 -12.05 -11.00 0.62
CA ALA A 206 -10.91 -11.91 0.69
C ALA A 206 -9.71 -11.25 1.40
N ALA A 207 -9.41 -9.99 1.07
CA ALA A 207 -8.34 -9.25 1.75
C ALA A 207 -8.58 -9.10 3.26
N LEU A 208 -9.83 -8.86 3.68
CA LEU A 208 -10.18 -8.80 5.10
C LEU A 208 -10.11 -10.18 5.76
N TYR A 209 -10.59 -11.24 5.11
CA TYR A 209 -10.52 -12.61 5.61
C TYR A 209 -9.09 -13.08 5.86
N ASP A 210 -8.18 -12.76 4.93
CA ASP A 210 -6.75 -13.11 5.00
C ASP A 210 -5.98 -12.23 6.01
N THR A 211 -6.62 -11.21 6.60
CA THR A 211 -5.99 -10.32 7.59
C THR A 211 -6.63 -10.57 8.95
N PRO A 212 -5.97 -11.21 9.91
CA PRO A 212 -6.56 -11.47 11.22
C PRO A 212 -6.72 -10.19 12.05
N GLN A 213 -7.68 -10.19 12.98
CA GLN A 213 -7.83 -9.10 13.94
C GLN A 213 -6.55 -8.94 14.78
N GLY A 214 -6.12 -7.70 14.99
CA GLY A 214 -4.84 -7.37 15.65
C GLY A 214 -3.70 -7.10 14.68
N ASP A 215 -3.83 -7.50 13.40
CA ASP A 215 -2.92 -7.05 12.36
C ASP A 215 -3.05 -5.53 12.15
N PRO A 216 -1.95 -4.77 12.04
CA PRO A 216 -1.99 -3.31 11.83
C PRO A 216 -2.78 -2.87 10.59
N MET A 217 -2.89 -3.73 9.57
CA MET A 217 -3.64 -3.50 8.34
C MET A 217 -5.11 -3.93 8.43
N HIS A 218 -5.52 -4.72 9.42
CA HIS A 218 -6.93 -5.12 9.60
C HIS A 218 -7.90 -3.93 9.56
N PRO A 219 -7.70 -2.84 10.33
CA PRO A 219 -8.62 -1.70 10.27
C PRO A 219 -8.54 -0.93 8.94
N VAL A 220 -7.44 -1.04 8.20
CA VAL A 220 -7.33 -0.51 6.84
C VAL A 220 -8.20 -1.32 5.86
N ARG A 221 -8.18 -2.65 5.98
CA ARG A 221 -9.03 -3.55 5.17
C ARG A 221 -10.50 -3.33 5.46
N LEU A 222 -10.88 -3.12 6.73
CA LEU A 222 -12.24 -2.73 7.12
C LEU A 222 -12.70 -1.43 6.43
N VAL A 223 -11.86 -0.39 6.43
CA VAL A 223 -12.17 0.88 5.73
C VAL A 223 -12.35 0.68 4.23
N ASN A 224 -11.50 -0.15 3.61
CA ASN A 224 -11.59 -0.44 2.18
C ASN A 224 -12.88 -1.20 1.84
N LEU A 225 -13.22 -2.25 2.62
CA LEU A 225 -14.47 -2.97 2.45
C LEU A 225 -15.69 -2.07 2.68
N GLY A 226 -15.69 -1.25 3.74
CA GLY A 226 -16.75 -0.25 3.98
C GLY A 226 -16.92 0.72 2.80
N GLY A 227 -15.82 1.11 2.14
CA GLY A 227 -15.85 1.96 0.95
C GLY A 227 -16.52 1.29 -0.25
N VAL A 228 -16.22 0.00 -0.48
CA VAL A 228 -16.86 -0.77 -1.54
C VAL A 228 -18.35 -0.96 -1.28
N LEU A 229 -18.71 -1.32 -0.04
CA LEU A 229 -20.11 -1.47 0.37
C LEU A 229 -20.89 -0.16 0.19
N LEU A 230 -20.28 0.99 0.49
CA LEU A 230 -20.89 2.29 0.19
C LEU A 230 -21.06 2.56 -1.31
N GLY A 231 -20.10 2.15 -2.13
CA GLY A 231 -20.26 2.22 -3.59
C GLY A 231 -21.49 1.45 -4.06
N LEU A 232 -21.71 0.25 -3.51
CA LEU A 232 -22.88 -0.58 -3.81
C LEU A 232 -24.19 0.04 -3.30
N VAL A 233 -24.17 0.67 -2.12
CA VAL A 233 -25.35 1.43 -1.61
C VAL A 233 -25.68 2.59 -2.56
N GLN A 234 -24.67 3.31 -3.03
CA GLN A 234 -24.82 4.42 -3.97
C GLN A 234 -25.33 3.95 -5.35
N SER A 235 -25.06 2.70 -5.73
CA SER A 235 -25.62 2.08 -6.93
C SER A 235 -27.02 1.46 -6.71
N GLY A 236 -27.67 1.72 -5.58
CA GLY A 236 -29.03 1.26 -5.27
C GLY A 236 -29.14 -0.03 -4.45
N GLN A 237 -28.02 -0.70 -4.11
CA GLN A 237 -28.04 -1.92 -3.32
C GLN A 237 -28.09 -1.61 -1.81
N LEU A 238 -29.22 -1.06 -1.35
CA LEU A 238 -29.42 -0.57 0.03
C LEU A 238 -29.18 -1.64 1.11
N ARG A 239 -29.27 -2.94 0.78
CA ARG A 239 -28.94 -4.06 1.68
C ARG A 239 -27.54 -3.95 2.32
N TYR A 240 -26.63 -3.21 1.71
CA TYR A 240 -25.26 -3.04 2.22
C TYR A 240 -25.07 -1.85 3.16
N ILE A 241 -26.10 -1.06 3.46
CA ILE A 241 -25.96 0.13 4.31
C ILE A 241 -25.56 -0.22 5.76
N GLY A 242 -26.17 -1.27 6.33
CA GLY A 242 -25.81 -1.81 7.63
C GLY A 242 -24.39 -2.36 7.66
N PRO A 243 -24.04 -3.33 6.77
CA PRO A 243 -22.68 -3.83 6.64
C PRO A 243 -21.62 -2.74 6.44
N ALA A 244 -21.89 -1.71 5.63
CA ALA A 244 -20.96 -0.60 5.45
C ALA A 244 -20.70 0.17 6.76
N GLN A 245 -21.76 0.41 7.54
CA GLN A 245 -21.66 1.08 8.84
C GLN A 245 -20.82 0.25 9.82
N GLU A 246 -21.10 -1.04 9.90
CA GLU A 246 -20.39 -1.98 10.78
C GLU A 246 -18.89 -1.99 10.50
N MET A 247 -18.48 -2.08 9.23
CA MET A 247 -17.06 -2.06 8.86
C MET A 247 -16.36 -0.77 9.31
N TYR A 248 -17.00 0.38 9.14
CA TYR A 248 -16.41 1.65 9.59
C TYR A 248 -16.41 1.82 11.10
N GLU A 249 -17.43 1.32 11.80
CA GLU A 249 -17.49 1.36 13.27
C GLU A 249 -16.42 0.42 13.88
N GLN A 250 -16.23 -0.78 13.32
CA GLN A 250 -15.15 -1.68 13.72
C GLN A 250 -13.78 -1.04 13.47
N ALA A 251 -13.55 -0.44 12.29
CA ALA A 251 -12.30 0.26 12.01
C ALA A 251 -12.05 1.41 13.01
N LEU A 252 -13.09 2.13 13.44
CA LEU A 252 -12.98 3.16 14.48
C LEU A 252 -12.73 2.60 15.87
N ASN A 253 -13.03 1.35 16.15
CA ASN A 253 -12.68 0.74 17.43
C ASN A 253 -11.21 0.31 17.45
N GLU A 254 -10.68 -0.12 16.31
CA GLU A 254 -9.32 -0.63 16.19
C GLU A 254 -8.26 0.44 15.96
N PHE A 255 -8.57 1.54 15.25
CA PHE A 255 -7.58 2.59 15.04
C PHE A 255 -7.14 3.25 16.35
N PRO A 256 -5.83 3.50 16.58
CA PRO A 256 -5.37 4.35 17.67
C PRO A 256 -6.04 5.73 17.63
N ARG A 257 -6.36 6.35 18.77
CA ARG A 257 -7.11 7.64 18.81
C ARG A 257 -6.48 8.75 17.97
N ALA A 258 -5.15 8.79 17.87
CA ALA A 258 -4.40 9.76 17.08
C ALA A 258 -4.25 9.37 15.59
N HIS A 259 -4.83 8.26 15.16
CA HIS A 259 -4.67 7.76 13.81
C HIS A 259 -5.33 8.73 12.79
N PRO A 260 -4.58 9.23 11.78
CA PRO A 260 -5.04 10.28 10.86
C PRO A 260 -6.33 9.90 10.09
N ALA A 261 -6.54 8.61 9.83
CA ALA A 261 -7.72 8.11 9.14
C ALA A 261 -9.03 8.27 9.93
N ARG A 262 -8.99 8.39 11.27
CA ARG A 262 -10.22 8.36 12.10
C ARG A 262 -11.21 9.45 11.76
N GLY A 263 -10.74 10.64 11.38
CA GLY A 263 -11.61 11.75 10.97
C GLY A 263 -12.46 11.38 9.75
N GLN A 264 -11.82 10.81 8.72
CA GLN A 264 -12.50 10.35 7.51
C GLN A 264 -13.52 9.24 7.83
N VAL A 265 -13.13 8.28 8.66
CA VAL A 265 -14.01 7.14 9.00
C VAL A 265 -15.22 7.60 9.81
N LYS A 266 -15.05 8.51 10.78
CA LYS A 266 -16.18 9.15 11.49
C LYS A 266 -17.13 9.86 10.52
N GLY A 267 -16.58 10.59 9.56
CA GLY A 267 -17.38 11.25 8.53
C GLY A 267 -18.17 10.27 7.65
N ALA A 268 -17.59 9.09 7.35
CA ALA A 268 -18.31 8.02 6.64
C ALA A 268 -19.49 7.48 7.47
N VAL A 269 -19.28 7.16 8.75
CA VAL A 269 -20.35 6.71 9.67
C VAL A 269 -21.47 7.75 9.78
N GLN A 270 -21.12 9.03 9.92
CA GLN A 270 -22.11 10.11 9.99
C GLN A 270 -22.94 10.24 8.71
N ARG A 271 -22.32 10.10 7.53
CA ARG A 271 -23.04 10.10 6.25
C ARG A 271 -23.98 8.92 6.14
N ILE A 272 -23.57 7.73 6.58
CA ILE A 272 -24.43 6.55 6.59
C ILE A 272 -25.64 6.74 7.51
N ARG A 273 -25.41 7.22 8.73
CA ARG A 273 -26.51 7.49 9.68
C ARG A 273 -27.49 8.52 9.15
N ARG A 274 -27.02 9.54 8.43
CA ARG A 274 -27.89 10.51 7.75
C ARG A 274 -28.71 9.82 6.66
N LEU A 275 -28.06 9.09 5.75
CA LEU A 275 -28.72 8.37 4.68
C LEU A 275 -29.80 7.40 5.19
N ARG A 276 -29.51 6.67 6.27
CA ARG A 276 -30.47 5.77 6.92
C ARG A 276 -31.72 6.51 7.41
N ARG A 277 -31.54 7.64 8.10
CA ARG A 277 -32.65 8.49 8.54
C ARG A 277 -33.47 9.03 7.37
N ASP A 278 -32.80 9.48 6.31
CA ASP A 278 -33.46 10.01 5.11
C ASP A 278 -34.29 8.92 4.38
N LEU A 279 -33.87 7.66 4.49
CA LEU A 279 -34.54 6.48 3.94
C LEU A 279 -35.55 5.82 4.90
N GLY A 280 -35.63 6.25 6.17
CA GLY A 280 -36.52 5.68 7.18
C GLY A 280 -36.14 4.27 7.67
N ILE A 281 -34.85 3.92 7.66
CA ILE A 281 -34.30 2.59 8.04
C ILE A 281 -33.20 2.65 9.11
#